data_AF-A0A660TRC1-F1
#
_entry.id   AF-A0A660TRC1-F1
#
_cell.length_a   1.000
_cell.length_b   1.000
_cell.length_c   1.000
_cell.angle_alpha   90.00
_cell.angle_beta   90.00
_cell.angle_gamma   90.00
#
_symmetry.space_group_name_H-M   'P 1'
#
loop_
_entity.id
_entity.type
_entity.pdbx_description
1 polymer ?
#
loop_
_entity_poly.entity_id
_entity_poly.type
_entity_poly.pdbx_seq_one_letter_code
_entity_poly.pdbx_strand_id
1 'polypeptide(L)'
;MKFNELPEQIKRHMNRLIESSGIQNTEKFKNLMAETWDKKCQLFEQQTKSLKMISTDSIPRGDSRGAIVLTYSGSIVGIGPKEKYREVEYASIHLRSDVPKTINIDEAELDGGIKIGEPIIFSRGKLKKTSPAYKIAVCEKSIPLDQQKDIIREGMIFITNGFMKINRSLHIDKTNIPDQFTVKSMARYIAKKYNITGTLAKKIIDDYLLLIETGILLGETVPLGRIGRISLKRKGAQRARIVKHPETGEEIIIKAKPPRSVPKISFSSYLKEKAAEINEDTLV
;
A
#
# COMPACT_ATOMS: atom_id res chain seq x y z
N MET A 1 -6.58 20.82 -5.97
CA MET A 1 -6.77 21.13 -7.41
C MET A 1 -8.26 21.25 -7.75
N LYS A 2 -8.67 22.16 -8.65
CA LYS A 2 -10.06 22.24 -9.18
C LYS A 2 -10.22 21.35 -10.42
N PHE A 3 -11.45 20.91 -10.73
CA PHE A 3 -11.70 20.00 -11.87
C PHE A 3 -11.20 20.54 -13.22
N ASN A 4 -11.36 21.85 -13.47
CA ASN A 4 -10.95 22.48 -14.73
C ASN A 4 -9.42 22.54 -14.92
N GLU A 5 -8.65 22.39 -13.84
CA GLU A 5 -7.18 22.40 -13.84
C GLU A 5 -6.60 21.02 -14.18
N LEU A 6 -7.44 19.97 -14.23
CA LEU A 6 -7.00 18.64 -14.59
C LEU A 6 -6.67 18.53 -16.08
N PRO A 7 -5.67 17.70 -16.46
CA PRO A 7 -5.41 17.36 -17.84
C PRO A 7 -6.65 16.83 -18.57
N GLU A 8 -6.84 17.21 -19.84
CA GLU A 8 -8.04 16.92 -20.63
C GLU A 8 -8.39 15.43 -20.72
N GLN A 9 -7.37 14.57 -20.72
CA GLN A 9 -7.55 13.12 -20.73
C GLN A 9 -8.15 12.60 -19.41
N ILE A 10 -7.76 13.20 -18.28
CA ILE A 10 -8.28 12.87 -16.94
C ILE A 10 -9.72 13.38 -16.83
N LYS A 11 -10.00 14.62 -17.24
CA LYS A 11 -11.36 15.18 -17.28
C LYS A 11 -12.31 14.29 -18.09
N ARG A 12 -11.90 13.86 -19.29
CA ARG A 12 -12.67 12.93 -20.14
C ARG A 12 -12.88 11.56 -19.51
N HIS A 13 -11.91 11.05 -18.74
CA HIS A 13 -12.08 9.79 -18.03
C HIS A 13 -13.07 9.94 -16.86
N MET A 14 -12.96 11.02 -16.09
CA MET A 14 -13.84 11.29 -14.96
C MET A 14 -15.28 11.55 -15.38
N ASN A 15 -15.51 12.28 -16.48
CA ASN A 15 -16.86 12.49 -17.01
C ASN A 15 -17.51 11.16 -17.41
N ARG A 16 -16.78 10.27 -18.11
CA ARG A 16 -17.26 8.92 -18.44
C ARG A 16 -17.57 8.09 -17.18
N LEU A 17 -16.73 8.21 -16.15
CA LEU A 17 -16.99 7.56 -14.88
C LEU A 17 -18.25 8.09 -14.20
N ILE A 18 -18.46 9.42 -14.19
CA ILE A 18 -19.67 10.06 -13.64
C ILE A 18 -20.93 9.57 -14.39
N GLU A 19 -20.91 9.61 -15.72
CA GLU A 19 -22.01 9.14 -16.58
C GLU A 19 -22.34 7.67 -16.33
N SER A 20 -21.33 6.81 -16.27
CA SER A 20 -21.52 5.37 -15.99
C SER A 20 -21.98 5.08 -14.56
N SER A 21 -21.84 6.05 -13.65
CA SER A 21 -22.01 5.82 -12.23
C SER A 21 -23.44 6.01 -11.71
N GLY A 22 -24.32 6.65 -12.50
CA GLY A 22 -25.66 7.03 -12.07
C GLY A 22 -25.68 8.08 -10.94
N ILE A 23 -24.54 8.68 -10.61
CA ILE A 23 -24.40 9.72 -9.57
C ILE A 23 -24.73 11.07 -10.18
N GLN A 24 -25.38 11.94 -9.40
CA GLN A 24 -25.70 13.31 -9.83
C GLN A 24 -24.42 14.07 -10.22
N ASN A 25 -24.37 14.50 -11.49
CA ASN A 25 -23.26 15.24 -12.08
C ASN A 25 -23.25 16.70 -11.60
N THR A 26 -22.96 16.90 -10.31
CA THR A 26 -22.85 18.24 -9.70
C THR A 26 -21.41 18.75 -9.74
N GLU A 27 -21.23 20.06 -9.83
CA GLU A 27 -19.89 20.69 -9.75
C GLU A 27 -19.16 20.35 -8.44
N LYS A 28 -19.90 20.18 -7.34
CA LYS A 28 -19.34 19.72 -6.07
C LYS A 28 -18.71 18.33 -6.19
N PHE A 29 -19.38 17.40 -6.88
CA PHE A 29 -18.85 16.06 -7.10
C PHE A 29 -17.64 16.06 -8.04
N LYS A 30 -17.66 16.84 -9.13
CA LYS A 30 -16.50 16.99 -10.03
C LYS A 30 -15.27 17.52 -9.30
N ASN A 31 -15.43 18.53 -8.45
CA ASN A 31 -14.32 19.07 -7.66
C ASN A 31 -13.79 18.07 -6.63
N LEU A 32 -14.67 17.33 -5.95
CA LEU A 32 -14.27 16.26 -5.02
C LEU A 32 -13.50 15.13 -5.73
N MET A 33 -13.96 14.76 -6.93
CA MET A 33 -13.28 13.80 -7.80
C MET A 33 -11.89 14.31 -8.20
N ALA A 34 -11.76 15.60 -8.52
CA ALA A 34 -10.48 16.21 -8.86
C ALA A 34 -9.50 16.25 -7.68
N GLU A 35 -10.00 16.57 -6.49
CA GLU A 35 -9.23 16.51 -5.25
C GLU A 35 -8.75 15.09 -4.94
N THR A 36 -9.60 14.09 -5.15
CA THR A 36 -9.24 12.68 -5.00
C THR A 36 -8.14 12.27 -5.97
N TRP A 37 -8.21 12.73 -7.22
CA TRP A 37 -7.17 12.50 -8.21
C TRP A 37 -5.84 13.13 -7.79
N ASP A 38 -5.88 14.38 -7.34
CA ASP A 38 -4.72 15.13 -6.84
C ASP A 38 -4.05 14.40 -5.67
N LYS A 39 -4.85 13.98 -4.67
CA LYS A 39 -4.38 13.16 -3.53
C LYS A 39 -3.70 11.86 -3.98
N LYS A 40 -4.23 11.18 -4.99
CA LYS A 40 -3.61 9.97 -5.56
C LYS A 40 -2.27 10.28 -6.22
N CYS A 41 -2.19 11.37 -6.98
CA CYS A 41 -0.95 11.80 -7.61
C CYS A 41 0.12 12.12 -6.57
N GLN A 42 -0.25 12.88 -5.54
CA GLN A 42 0.65 13.22 -4.43
C GLN A 42 1.13 11.97 -3.70
N LEU A 43 0.25 11.01 -3.39
CA LEU A 43 0.65 9.76 -2.76
C LEU A 43 1.63 8.94 -3.62
N PHE A 44 1.38 8.87 -4.94
CA PHE A 44 2.29 8.20 -5.87
C PHE A 44 3.68 8.84 -5.86
N GLU A 45 3.74 10.17 -5.94
CA GLU A 45 5.01 10.92 -5.94
C GLU A 45 5.75 10.80 -4.61
N GLN A 46 5.05 10.96 -3.49
CA GLN A 46 5.62 10.79 -2.16
C GLN A 46 6.18 9.39 -1.98
N GLN A 47 5.42 8.36 -2.34
CA GLN A 47 5.88 6.98 -2.15
C GLN A 47 7.03 6.61 -3.08
N THR A 48 6.99 7.03 -4.34
CA THR A 48 8.10 6.74 -5.28
C THR A 48 9.38 7.50 -4.88
N LYS A 49 9.25 8.72 -4.34
CA LYS A 49 10.36 9.47 -3.74
C LYS A 49 10.90 8.79 -2.48
N SER A 50 10.04 8.31 -1.59
CA SER A 50 10.42 7.57 -0.36
C SER A 50 11.21 6.30 -0.70
N LEU A 51 10.89 5.67 -1.83
CA LEU A 51 11.57 4.50 -2.37
C LEU A 51 12.84 4.84 -3.19
N LYS A 52 13.24 6.12 -3.23
CA LYS A 52 14.39 6.63 -4.00
C LYS A 52 14.32 6.25 -5.48
N MET A 53 13.12 6.22 -6.05
CA MET A 53 12.92 6.02 -7.48
C MET A 53 13.11 7.34 -8.24
N ILE A 54 13.56 7.25 -9.49
CA ILE A 54 13.77 8.39 -10.38
C ILE A 54 12.49 8.64 -11.19
N SER A 55 11.94 9.84 -11.08
CA SER A 55 10.85 10.29 -11.97
C SER A 55 11.39 10.54 -13.37
N THR A 56 10.73 10.03 -14.40
CA THR A 56 11.14 10.20 -15.80
C THR A 56 9.94 10.28 -16.74
N ASP A 57 10.13 10.85 -17.92
CA ASP A 57 9.08 10.95 -18.94
C ASP A 57 9.00 9.72 -19.85
N SER A 58 10.08 8.92 -19.89
CA SER A 58 10.11 7.70 -20.69
C SER A 58 11.13 6.67 -20.19
N ILE A 59 10.87 5.41 -20.53
CA ILE A 59 11.77 4.28 -20.37
C ILE A 59 12.01 3.71 -21.77
N PRO A 60 13.24 3.73 -22.29
CA PRO A 60 13.53 3.25 -23.63
C PRO A 60 13.32 1.75 -23.74
N ARG A 61 13.05 1.28 -24.96
CA ARG A 61 12.99 -0.16 -25.26
C ARG A 61 14.31 -0.82 -24.87
N GLY A 62 14.23 -1.93 -24.15
CA GLY A 62 15.41 -2.70 -23.73
C GLY A 62 16.03 -2.24 -22.41
N ASP A 63 15.57 -1.13 -21.81
CA ASP A 63 15.90 -0.83 -20.41
C ASP A 63 15.48 -2.03 -19.54
N SER A 64 16.33 -2.47 -18.63
CA SER A 64 16.11 -3.63 -17.77
C SER A 64 15.58 -3.28 -16.39
N ARG A 65 15.51 -2.01 -16.03
CA ARG A 65 15.10 -1.58 -14.69
C ARG A 65 13.63 -1.84 -14.40
N GLY A 66 13.30 -1.98 -13.12
CA GLY A 66 11.93 -1.99 -12.61
C GLY A 66 11.34 -0.57 -12.56
N ALA A 67 10.03 -0.47 -12.71
CA ALA A 67 9.30 0.80 -12.70
C ALA A 67 7.90 0.67 -12.10
N ILE A 68 7.38 1.76 -11.55
CA ILE A 68 5.97 1.92 -11.19
C ILE A 68 5.41 3.04 -12.06
N VAL A 69 4.26 2.78 -12.68
CA VAL A 69 3.59 3.72 -13.59
C VAL A 69 2.19 4.03 -13.08
N LEU A 70 1.88 5.30 -12.90
CA LEU A 70 0.52 5.79 -12.74
C LEU A 70 -0.03 6.12 -14.14
N THR A 71 -1.21 5.61 -14.45
CA THR A 71 -1.87 5.84 -15.75
C THR A 71 -2.94 6.91 -15.65
N TYR A 72 -3.34 7.50 -16.78
CA TYR A 72 -4.43 8.49 -16.86
C TYR A 72 -5.81 7.99 -16.38
N SER A 73 -6.01 6.67 -16.29
CA SER A 73 -7.23 6.08 -15.69
C SER A 73 -7.17 5.95 -14.16
N GLY A 74 -6.05 6.30 -13.54
CA GLY A 74 -5.83 6.10 -12.10
C GLY A 74 -5.48 4.67 -11.71
N SER A 75 -5.19 3.82 -12.71
CA SER A 75 -4.62 2.49 -12.47
C SER A 75 -3.10 2.59 -12.27
N ILE A 76 -2.55 1.69 -11.47
CA ILE A 76 -1.11 1.55 -11.23
C ILE A 76 -0.58 0.30 -11.93
N VAL A 77 0.62 0.41 -12.50
CA VAL A 77 1.33 -0.70 -13.14
C VAL A 77 2.71 -0.83 -12.50
N GLY A 78 2.93 -1.92 -11.78
CA GLY A 78 4.24 -2.33 -11.30
C GLY A 78 4.90 -3.21 -12.33
N ILE A 79 6.11 -2.85 -12.74
CA ILE A 79 6.88 -3.55 -13.75
C ILE A 79 8.20 -3.93 -13.09
N GLY A 80 8.38 -5.21 -12.77
CA GLY A 80 9.62 -5.74 -12.22
C GLY A 80 10.77 -5.64 -13.23
N PRO A 81 12.03 -5.69 -12.78
CA PRO A 81 13.19 -5.67 -13.66
C PRO A 81 13.15 -6.79 -14.70
N LYS A 82 13.80 -6.56 -15.85
CA LYS A 82 13.94 -7.55 -16.92
C LYS A 82 15.12 -8.46 -16.62
N GLU A 83 14.82 -9.70 -16.27
CA GLU A 83 15.77 -10.82 -16.33
C GLU A 83 15.56 -11.54 -17.67
N LYS A 84 14.95 -12.73 -17.65
CA LYS A 84 14.45 -13.39 -18.86
C LYS A 84 13.12 -12.77 -19.32
N TYR A 85 12.20 -12.59 -18.37
CA TYR A 85 10.91 -11.93 -18.53
C TYR A 85 10.74 -10.88 -17.43
N ARG A 86 9.66 -10.09 -17.50
CA ARG A 86 9.27 -9.15 -16.44
C ARG A 86 8.07 -9.70 -15.67
N GLU A 87 8.12 -9.61 -14.36
CA GLU A 87 6.93 -9.71 -13.52
C GLU A 87 6.16 -8.39 -13.59
N VAL A 88 4.87 -8.44 -13.90
CA VAL A 88 4.02 -7.25 -13.99
C VAL A 88 2.79 -7.41 -13.10
N GLU A 89 2.56 -6.42 -12.26
CA GLU A 89 1.35 -6.27 -11.46
C GLU A 89 0.57 -5.05 -11.96
N TYR A 90 -0.61 -5.28 -12.54
CA TYR A 90 -1.53 -4.23 -12.94
C TYR A 90 -2.65 -4.13 -11.91
N ALA A 91 -2.79 -3.00 -11.22
CA ALA A 91 -3.86 -2.73 -10.28
C ALA A 91 -4.83 -1.70 -10.88
N SER A 92 -6.01 -2.17 -11.32
CA SER A 92 -7.08 -1.28 -11.74
C SER A 92 -7.83 -0.75 -10.52
N ILE A 93 -7.77 0.56 -10.32
CA ILE A 93 -8.35 1.22 -9.15
C ILE A 93 -9.50 2.10 -9.62
N HIS A 94 -10.61 1.45 -9.98
CA HIS A 94 -11.86 2.13 -10.31
C HIS A 94 -12.44 2.82 -9.07
N LEU A 95 -13.39 3.76 -9.29
CA LEU A 95 -14.17 4.39 -8.21
C LEU A 95 -14.97 3.41 -7.34
N ARG A 96 -15.11 2.16 -7.76
CA ARG A 96 -15.94 1.14 -7.14
C ARG A 96 -15.32 -0.25 -7.17
N SER A 97 -14.22 -0.43 -6.44
CA SER A 97 -13.77 -1.78 -6.14
C SER A 97 -13.07 -1.80 -4.79
N ASP A 98 -13.70 -2.52 -3.89
CA ASP A 98 -13.22 -2.98 -2.60
C ASP A 98 -11.80 -3.52 -2.71
N VAL A 99 -11.53 -4.42 -3.66
CA VAL A 99 -10.20 -4.94 -3.99
C VAL A 99 -9.83 -4.47 -5.39
N PRO A 100 -8.60 -3.97 -5.64
CA PRO A 100 -8.19 -3.60 -6.99
C PRO A 100 -8.35 -4.83 -7.87
N LYS A 101 -8.86 -4.66 -9.10
CA LYS A 101 -8.76 -5.73 -10.09
C LYS A 101 -7.29 -5.83 -10.46
N THR A 102 -6.58 -6.71 -9.75
CA THR A 102 -5.16 -6.96 -9.95
C THR A 102 -4.99 -8.04 -10.99
N ILE A 103 -4.16 -7.79 -11.99
CA ILE A 103 -3.71 -8.77 -12.97
C ILE A 103 -2.21 -8.94 -12.74
N ASN A 104 -1.79 -10.15 -12.38
CA ASN A 104 -0.39 -10.53 -12.29
C ASN A 104 0.02 -11.28 -13.56
N ILE A 105 1.20 -10.96 -14.07
CA ILE A 105 1.79 -11.57 -15.26
C ILE A 105 3.24 -11.88 -14.93
N ASP A 106 3.56 -13.15 -14.70
CA ASP A 106 4.90 -13.56 -14.29
C ASP A 106 5.90 -13.48 -15.46
N GLU A 107 5.43 -13.69 -16.68
CA GLU A 107 6.24 -13.69 -17.90
C GLU A 107 5.77 -12.62 -18.90
N ALA A 108 5.86 -11.35 -18.52
CA ALA A 108 5.49 -10.23 -19.38
C ALA A 108 6.65 -9.79 -20.28
N GLU A 109 6.30 -9.36 -21.49
CA GLU A 109 7.18 -8.64 -22.39
C GLU A 109 6.52 -7.35 -22.86
N LEU A 110 7.28 -6.25 -22.84
CA LEU A 110 6.85 -4.96 -23.34
C LEU A 110 7.04 -4.90 -24.85
N ASP A 111 6.00 -4.47 -25.56
CA ASP A 111 6.04 -4.20 -27.00
C ASP A 111 6.52 -2.76 -27.24
N GLY A 112 7.78 -2.49 -26.86
CA GLY A 112 8.41 -1.18 -26.97
C GLY A 112 8.89 -0.58 -25.64
N GLY A 113 9.07 0.74 -25.64
CA GLY A 113 9.35 1.51 -24.44
C GLY A 113 8.07 1.95 -23.71
N ILE A 114 8.23 2.71 -22.63
CA ILE A 114 7.12 3.33 -21.90
C ILE A 114 7.30 4.84 -21.99
N LYS A 115 6.25 5.59 -22.26
CA LYS A 115 6.32 7.04 -22.37
C LYS A 115 5.03 7.69 -21.88
N ILE A 116 5.16 8.83 -21.18
CA ILE A 116 4.00 9.60 -20.74
C ILE A 116 3.14 9.99 -21.96
N GLY A 117 1.82 9.85 -21.81
CA GLY A 117 0.84 10.10 -22.86
C GLY A 117 0.59 8.91 -23.79
N GLU A 118 1.36 7.83 -23.69
CA GLU A 118 1.23 6.64 -24.53
C GLU A 118 0.81 5.39 -23.71
N PRO A 119 -0.04 4.50 -24.26
CA PRO A 119 -0.37 3.22 -23.61
C PRO A 119 0.86 2.34 -23.42
N ILE A 120 0.89 1.58 -22.32
CA ILE A 120 1.86 0.47 -22.17
C ILE A 120 1.30 -0.71 -22.95
N ILE A 121 2.07 -1.23 -23.90
CA ILE A 121 1.69 -2.37 -24.74
C ILE A 121 2.51 -3.58 -24.32
N PHE A 122 1.85 -4.73 -24.20
CA PHE A 122 2.49 -6.00 -23.86
C PHE A 122 2.34 -6.98 -25.02
N SER A 123 3.46 -7.51 -25.50
CA SER A 123 3.49 -8.56 -26.53
C SER A 123 3.08 -9.91 -25.94
N ARG A 124 3.40 -10.14 -24.65
CA ARG A 124 3.14 -11.38 -23.91
C ARG A 124 2.40 -11.12 -22.59
N GLY A 125 1.41 -11.96 -22.29
CA GLY A 125 0.61 -11.90 -21.06
C GLY A 125 -0.90 -11.72 -21.29
N LYS A 126 -1.67 -11.79 -20.20
CA LYS A 126 -3.14 -11.64 -20.21
C LYS A 126 -3.60 -10.19 -20.41
N LEU A 127 -2.74 -9.22 -20.12
CA LEU A 127 -2.97 -7.80 -20.37
C LEU A 127 -2.31 -7.43 -21.70
N LYS A 128 -3.08 -6.89 -22.65
CA LYS A 128 -2.55 -6.46 -23.96
C LYS A 128 -2.11 -5.00 -23.97
N LYS A 129 -2.89 -4.13 -23.34
CA LYS A 129 -2.60 -2.70 -23.24
C LYS A 129 -3.21 -2.08 -21.99
N THR A 130 -2.61 -0.99 -21.52
CA THR A 130 -3.15 -0.13 -20.44
C THR A 130 -3.78 1.14 -21.02
N SER A 131 -4.38 1.97 -20.16
CA SER A 131 -4.54 3.39 -20.48
C SER A 131 -3.17 4.08 -20.56
N PRO A 132 -3.07 5.25 -21.22
CA PRO A 132 -1.82 5.99 -21.32
C PRO A 132 -1.12 6.23 -19.98
N ALA A 133 0.21 6.20 -19.97
CA ALA A 133 1.02 6.52 -18.79
C ALA A 133 0.90 8.01 -18.46
N TYR A 134 0.75 8.34 -17.18
CA TYR A 134 0.66 9.71 -16.69
C TYR A 134 1.91 10.12 -15.93
N LYS A 135 2.42 9.25 -15.04
CA LYS A 135 3.70 9.44 -14.33
C LYS A 135 4.46 8.13 -14.29
N ILE A 136 5.78 8.20 -14.44
CA ILE A 136 6.67 7.04 -14.46
C ILE A 136 7.77 7.25 -13.42
N ALA A 137 7.91 6.29 -12.52
CA ALA A 137 9.03 6.21 -11.58
C ALA A 137 9.82 4.93 -11.87
N VAL A 138 11.13 5.04 -12.08
CA VAL A 138 12.03 3.92 -12.42
C VAL A 138 13.09 3.75 -11.34
N CYS A 139 13.48 2.53 -11.02
CA CYS A 139 14.59 2.27 -10.10
C CYS A 139 15.90 2.91 -10.61
N GLU A 140 16.83 3.19 -9.70
CA GLU A 140 18.19 3.59 -10.10
C GLU A 140 18.94 2.41 -10.74
N LYS A 141 19.83 2.70 -11.71
CA LYS A 141 20.63 1.66 -12.38
C LYS A 141 21.58 0.91 -11.44
N SER A 142 21.99 1.56 -10.36
CA SER A 142 22.91 1.03 -9.34
C SER A 142 22.28 -0.05 -8.46
N ILE A 143 20.96 -0.13 -8.38
CA ILE A 143 20.25 -1.05 -7.49
C ILE A 143 20.24 -2.46 -8.12
N PRO A 144 20.66 -3.52 -7.40
CA PRO A 144 20.57 -4.89 -7.89
C PRO A 144 19.15 -5.33 -8.25
N LEU A 145 18.99 -6.20 -9.26
CA LEU A 145 17.66 -6.58 -9.78
C LEU A 145 16.74 -7.16 -8.71
N ASP A 146 17.23 -8.04 -7.84
CA ASP A 146 16.43 -8.61 -6.75
C ASP A 146 15.91 -7.53 -5.77
N GLN A 147 16.74 -6.52 -5.47
CA GLN A 147 16.32 -5.40 -4.64
C GLN A 147 15.29 -4.51 -5.37
N GLN A 148 15.40 -4.35 -6.69
CA GLN A 148 14.38 -3.65 -7.48
C GLN A 148 13.03 -4.37 -7.39
N LYS A 149 12.99 -5.71 -7.43
CA LYS A 149 11.74 -6.48 -7.25
C LYS A 149 11.07 -6.15 -5.91
N ASP A 150 11.84 -6.11 -4.83
CA ASP A 150 11.34 -5.75 -3.49
C ASP A 150 10.81 -4.31 -3.43
N ILE A 151 11.52 -3.36 -4.04
CA ILE A 151 11.09 -1.95 -4.12
C ILE A 151 9.77 -1.80 -4.88
N ILE A 152 9.65 -2.44 -6.05
CA ILE A 152 8.43 -2.40 -6.86
C ILE A 152 7.28 -3.03 -6.07
N ARG A 153 7.50 -4.19 -5.45
CA ARG A 153 6.50 -4.88 -4.64
C ARG A 153 6.02 -4.03 -3.46
N GLU A 154 6.94 -3.42 -2.73
CA GLU A 154 6.62 -2.52 -1.62
C GLU A 154 5.79 -1.32 -2.08
N GLY A 155 6.26 -0.63 -3.14
CA GLY A 155 5.56 0.51 -3.71
C GLY A 155 4.17 0.17 -4.22
N MET A 156 4.02 -0.96 -4.92
CA MET A 156 2.72 -1.44 -5.40
C MET A 156 1.74 -1.66 -4.26
N ILE A 157 2.15 -2.33 -3.19
CA ILE A 157 1.29 -2.59 -2.02
C ILE A 157 0.85 -1.27 -1.38
N PHE A 158 1.79 -0.36 -1.13
CA PHE A 158 1.52 0.89 -0.45
C PHE A 158 0.59 1.80 -1.28
N ILE A 159 0.95 2.08 -2.54
CA ILE A 159 0.21 2.98 -3.41
C ILE A 159 -1.20 2.44 -3.64
N THR A 160 -1.32 1.14 -3.92
CA THR A 160 -2.62 0.51 -4.16
C THR A 160 -3.52 0.60 -2.94
N ASN A 161 -3.00 0.32 -1.74
CA ASN A 161 -3.77 0.46 -0.50
C ASN A 161 -4.15 1.91 -0.19
N GLY A 162 -3.23 2.85 -0.40
CA GLY A 162 -3.52 4.26 -0.19
C GLY A 162 -4.54 4.82 -1.18
N PHE A 163 -4.51 4.39 -2.46
CA PHE A 163 -5.53 4.75 -3.44
C PHE A 163 -6.90 4.21 -3.07
N MET A 164 -6.97 2.98 -2.52
CA MET A 164 -8.22 2.45 -1.97
C MET A 164 -8.71 3.30 -0.80
N LYS A 165 -7.84 3.71 0.13
CA LYS A 165 -8.20 4.60 1.25
C LYS A 165 -8.74 5.95 0.75
N ILE A 166 -8.07 6.57 -0.24
CA ILE A 166 -8.50 7.84 -0.84
C ILE A 166 -9.85 7.67 -1.56
N ASN A 167 -10.07 6.57 -2.28
CA ASN A 167 -11.37 6.29 -2.90
C ASN A 167 -12.50 6.13 -1.88
N ARG A 168 -12.22 5.68 -0.66
CA ARG A 168 -13.26 5.55 0.38
C ARG A 168 -13.72 6.89 0.94
N SER A 169 -12.85 7.90 1.00
CA SER A 169 -13.27 9.25 1.42
C SER A 169 -14.30 9.88 0.47
N LEU A 170 -14.49 9.30 -0.72
CA LEU A 170 -15.59 9.67 -1.62
C LEU A 170 -16.97 9.14 -1.21
N HIS A 171 -17.08 8.32 -0.15
CA HIS A 171 -18.34 7.76 0.37
C HIS A 171 -19.25 7.16 -0.71
N ILE A 172 -18.74 6.23 -1.52
CA ILE A 172 -19.56 5.55 -2.54
C ILE A 172 -19.95 4.11 -2.17
N ASP A 173 -19.23 3.39 -1.30
CA ASP A 173 -19.77 2.13 -0.74
C ASP A 173 -18.96 1.60 0.45
N LYS A 174 -19.63 1.16 1.53
CA LYS A 174 -19.03 0.73 2.81
C LYS A 174 -18.73 -0.78 2.90
N THR A 175 -18.80 -1.54 1.80
CA THR A 175 -19.15 -2.95 1.97
C THR A 175 -18.03 -3.99 1.96
N ASN A 176 -16.79 -3.84 1.41
CA ASN A 176 -15.93 -5.05 1.27
C ASN A 176 -14.37 -5.04 1.28
N ILE A 177 -13.63 -4.01 1.74
CA ILE A 177 -12.24 -4.17 2.29
C ILE A 177 -12.17 -3.37 3.58
N PRO A 178 -11.57 -3.90 4.65
CA PRO A 178 -11.87 -3.43 6.01
C PRO A 178 -11.56 -1.95 6.22
N ASP A 179 -12.32 -1.35 7.10
CA ASP A 179 -12.03 -0.05 7.67
C ASP A 179 -10.76 -0.06 8.56
N GLN A 180 -10.18 -1.25 8.83
CA GLN A 180 -9.09 -1.52 9.78
C GLN A 180 -8.16 -2.67 9.34
N PHE A 181 -6.89 -2.65 9.73
CA PHE A 181 -5.95 -3.77 9.52
C PHE A 181 -6.23 -4.96 10.46
N THR A 182 -7.30 -5.72 10.18
CA THR A 182 -7.73 -6.90 10.95
C THR A 182 -7.21 -8.21 10.35
N VAL A 183 -7.21 -9.31 11.12
CA VAL A 183 -6.78 -10.64 10.62
C VAL A 183 -7.62 -11.09 9.40
N LYS A 184 -8.94 -10.84 9.44
CA LYS A 184 -9.88 -11.20 8.37
C LYS A 184 -9.50 -10.55 7.03
N SER A 185 -9.05 -9.31 7.07
CA SER A 185 -8.70 -8.59 5.85
C SER A 185 -7.33 -8.92 5.31
N MET A 186 -6.36 -9.12 6.19
CA MET A 186 -5.03 -9.60 5.82
C MET A 186 -5.15 -10.97 5.15
N ALA A 187 -5.98 -11.87 5.69
CA ALA A 187 -6.25 -13.17 5.08
C ALA A 187 -6.86 -13.03 3.68
N ARG A 188 -7.84 -12.14 3.48
CA ARG A 188 -8.46 -11.88 2.17
C ARG A 188 -7.44 -11.35 1.16
N TYR A 189 -6.57 -10.43 1.57
CA TYR A 189 -5.52 -9.88 0.71
C TYR A 189 -4.54 -10.98 0.27
N ILE A 190 -4.02 -11.77 1.22
CA ILE A 190 -3.09 -12.87 0.95
C ILE A 190 -3.75 -13.92 0.03
N ALA A 191 -5.00 -14.28 0.32
CA ALA A 191 -5.77 -15.23 -0.47
C ALA A 191 -5.83 -14.82 -1.94
N LYS A 192 -6.22 -13.58 -2.21
CA LYS A 192 -6.28 -13.06 -3.58
C LYS A 192 -4.89 -13.00 -4.22
N LYS A 193 -3.89 -12.51 -3.49
CA LYS A 193 -2.54 -12.29 -4.02
C LYS A 193 -1.90 -13.58 -4.52
N TYR A 194 -2.01 -14.65 -3.74
CA TYR A 194 -1.38 -15.94 -4.03
C TYR A 194 -2.34 -16.94 -4.67
N ASN A 195 -3.55 -16.52 -5.04
CA ASN A 195 -4.59 -17.38 -5.59
C ASN A 195 -4.87 -18.61 -4.71
N ILE A 196 -4.94 -18.41 -3.39
CA ILE A 196 -5.26 -19.44 -2.39
C ILE A 196 -6.61 -19.16 -1.74
N THR A 197 -7.17 -20.14 -1.04
CA THR A 197 -8.43 -19.96 -0.31
C THR A 197 -8.25 -19.02 0.88
N GLY A 198 -9.30 -18.27 1.23
CA GLY A 198 -9.31 -17.42 2.43
C GLY A 198 -9.02 -18.19 3.71
N THR A 199 -9.48 -19.45 3.78
CA THR A 199 -9.22 -20.36 4.91
C THR A 199 -7.73 -20.70 5.04
N LEU A 200 -7.07 -21.03 3.92
CA LEU A 200 -5.63 -21.32 3.93
C LEU A 200 -4.81 -20.07 4.28
N ALA A 201 -5.17 -18.91 3.72
CA ALA A 201 -4.50 -17.65 4.04
C ALA A 201 -4.62 -17.29 5.53
N LYS A 202 -5.80 -17.50 6.13
CA LYS A 202 -6.00 -17.29 7.57
C LYS A 202 -5.14 -18.26 8.40
N LYS A 203 -5.13 -19.55 8.04
CA LYS A 203 -4.32 -20.55 8.72
C LYS A 203 -2.83 -20.19 8.72
N ILE A 204 -2.30 -19.73 7.59
CA ILE A 204 -0.91 -19.26 7.49
C ILE A 204 -0.63 -18.09 8.44
N ILE A 205 -1.55 -17.13 8.57
CA ILE A 205 -1.41 -16.02 9.52
C ILE A 205 -1.43 -16.54 10.96
N ASP A 206 -2.38 -17.42 11.30
CA ASP A 206 -2.53 -17.98 12.64
C ASP A 206 -1.27 -18.78 13.05
N ASP A 207 -0.75 -19.63 12.15
CA ASP A 207 0.48 -20.40 12.37
C ASP A 207 1.71 -19.49 12.56
N TYR A 208 1.81 -18.41 11.77
CA TYR A 208 2.87 -17.41 11.93
C TYR A 208 2.81 -16.69 13.29
N LEU A 209 1.61 -16.28 13.72
CA LEU A 209 1.41 -15.65 15.03
C LEU A 209 1.72 -16.60 16.18
N LEU A 210 1.34 -17.88 16.06
CA LEU A 210 1.63 -18.91 17.04
C LEU A 210 3.14 -19.14 17.22
N LEU A 211 3.91 -19.14 16.12
CA LEU A 211 5.36 -19.25 16.19
C LEU A 211 5.99 -18.06 16.92
N ILE A 212 5.48 -16.85 16.67
CA ILE A 212 5.93 -15.64 17.38
C ILE A 212 5.64 -15.76 18.88
N GLU A 213 4.40 -16.13 19.24
CA GLU A 213 3.99 -16.30 20.63
C GLU A 213 4.87 -17.34 21.34
N THR A 214 5.05 -18.50 20.71
CA THR A 214 5.87 -19.60 21.25
C THR A 214 7.30 -19.13 21.50
N GLY A 215 7.93 -18.46 20.54
CA GLY A 215 9.28 -17.92 20.73
C GLY A 215 9.38 -16.93 21.89
N ILE A 216 8.42 -16.01 22.02
CA ILE A 216 8.39 -15.05 23.13
C ILE A 216 8.26 -15.77 24.47
N LEU A 217 7.36 -16.75 24.58
CA LEU A 217 7.11 -17.49 25.82
C LEU A 217 8.31 -18.35 26.24
N LEU A 218 9.12 -18.81 25.27
CA LEU A 218 10.40 -19.47 25.51
C LEU A 218 11.51 -18.50 25.95
N GLY A 219 11.24 -17.19 25.99
CA GLY A 219 12.20 -16.17 26.39
C GLY A 219 13.06 -15.64 25.23
N GLU A 220 12.78 -16.07 24.00
CA GLU A 220 13.52 -15.64 22.82
C GLU A 220 13.21 -14.19 22.44
N THR A 221 14.16 -13.58 21.74
CA THR A 221 13.92 -12.32 21.03
C THR A 221 13.52 -12.65 19.59
N VAL A 222 12.22 -12.61 19.32
CA VAL A 222 11.65 -13.00 18.03
C VAL A 222 11.73 -11.83 17.02
N PRO A 223 12.37 -12.01 15.86
CA PRO A 223 12.38 -11.01 14.80
C PRO A 223 11.03 -10.98 14.06
N LEU A 224 10.53 -9.77 13.79
CA LEU A 224 9.31 -9.50 13.00
C LEU A 224 9.66 -8.91 11.63
N GLY A 225 10.81 -9.31 11.08
CA GLY A 225 11.36 -8.79 9.83
C GLY A 225 11.54 -7.27 9.87
N ARG A 226 10.97 -6.58 8.88
CA ARG A 226 11.09 -5.12 8.71
C ARG A 226 10.43 -4.31 9.83
N ILE A 227 9.55 -4.89 10.64
CA ILE A 227 8.88 -4.17 11.74
C ILE A 227 9.83 -3.95 12.92
N GLY A 228 10.63 -4.96 13.26
CA GLY A 228 11.48 -4.93 14.45
C GLY A 228 11.54 -6.28 15.14
N ARG A 229 11.50 -6.28 16.47
CA ARG A 229 11.60 -7.49 17.30
C ARG A 229 10.69 -7.41 18.52
N ILE A 230 10.22 -8.56 18.97
CA ILE A 230 9.40 -8.72 20.17
C ILE A 230 10.09 -9.68 21.15
N SER A 231 10.02 -9.37 22.44
CA SER A 231 10.73 -10.10 23.50
C SER A 231 10.00 -9.95 24.83
N LEU A 232 10.35 -10.74 25.84
CA LEU A 232 9.93 -10.50 27.21
C LEU A 232 10.93 -9.60 27.94
N LYS A 233 10.41 -8.59 28.65
CA LYS A 233 11.17 -7.78 29.61
C LYS A 233 10.72 -8.10 31.03
N ARG A 234 11.67 -8.40 31.92
CA ARG A 234 11.38 -8.54 33.35
C ARG A 234 11.06 -7.17 33.95
N LYS A 235 9.89 -7.06 34.59
CA LYS A 235 9.47 -5.88 35.35
C LYS A 235 9.58 -6.19 36.83
N GLY A 236 10.30 -5.35 37.57
CA GLY A 236 10.44 -5.48 39.02
C GLY A 236 9.12 -5.29 39.77
N ALA A 237 9.12 -5.60 41.06
CA ALA A 237 7.96 -5.40 41.93
C ALA A 237 7.53 -3.93 41.95
N GLN A 238 6.23 -3.68 41.92
CA GLN A 238 5.64 -2.35 42.08
C GLN A 238 4.96 -2.27 43.44
N ARG A 239 5.31 -1.26 44.24
CA ARG A 239 4.63 -0.97 45.51
C ARG A 239 3.21 -0.45 45.26
N ALA A 240 2.35 -0.63 46.27
CA ALA A 240 1.03 0.00 46.26
C ALA A 240 1.19 1.53 46.20
N ARG A 241 0.33 2.20 45.45
CA ARG A 241 0.35 3.66 45.31
C ARG A 241 -1.06 4.20 45.09
N ILE A 242 -1.32 5.38 45.63
CA ILE A 242 -2.56 6.12 45.41
C ILE A 242 -2.39 6.90 44.11
N VAL A 243 -3.37 6.80 43.22
CA VAL A 243 -3.43 7.54 41.96
C VAL A 243 -4.81 8.16 41.85
N LYS A 244 -4.89 9.43 41.45
CA LYS A 244 -6.17 10.07 41.19
C LYS A 244 -6.76 9.57 39.88
N HIS A 245 -8.05 9.25 39.89
CA HIS A 245 -8.77 8.90 38.67
C HIS A 245 -8.77 10.10 37.71
N PRO A 246 -8.37 9.94 36.44
CA PRO A 246 -8.19 11.07 35.52
C PRO A 246 -9.47 11.89 35.28
N GLU A 247 -10.64 11.25 35.30
CA GLU A 247 -11.91 11.91 35.01
C GLU A 247 -12.67 12.37 36.27
N THR A 248 -12.55 11.63 37.38
CA THR A 248 -13.37 11.88 38.59
C THR A 248 -12.56 12.50 39.73
N GLY A 249 -11.23 12.52 39.65
CA GLY A 249 -10.34 13.05 40.70
C GLY A 249 -10.26 12.21 41.96
N GLU A 250 -11.07 11.15 42.08
CA GLU A 250 -11.12 10.25 43.23
C GLU A 250 -9.80 9.49 43.41
N GLU A 251 -9.42 9.28 44.67
CA GLU A 251 -8.21 8.53 45.00
C GLU A 251 -8.43 7.03 44.85
N ILE A 252 -7.74 6.42 43.89
CA ILE A 252 -7.75 4.98 43.65
C ILE A 252 -6.44 4.37 44.13
N ILE A 253 -6.54 3.31 44.91
CA ILE A 253 -5.38 2.54 45.36
C ILE A 253 -5.02 1.50 44.28
N ILE A 254 -3.88 1.68 43.62
CA ILE A 254 -3.28 0.65 42.78
C ILE A 254 -2.54 -0.32 43.70
N LYS A 255 -3.02 -1.57 43.79
CA LYS A 255 -2.39 -2.64 44.57
C LYS A 255 -0.96 -2.91 44.12
N ALA A 256 -0.13 -3.38 45.06
CA ALA A 256 1.21 -3.85 44.76
C ALA A 256 1.17 -4.98 43.71
N LYS A 257 2.14 -4.99 42.79
CA LYS A 257 2.27 -6.02 41.76
C LYS A 257 3.61 -6.74 41.93
N PRO A 258 3.63 -8.09 42.02
CA PRO A 258 4.87 -8.83 42.10
C PRO A 258 5.70 -8.70 40.81
N PRO A 259 7.00 -9.06 40.84
CA PRO A 259 7.82 -9.10 39.63
C PRO A 259 7.17 -10.00 38.57
N ARG A 260 7.13 -9.54 37.32
CA ARG A 260 6.53 -10.29 36.20
C ARG A 260 7.21 -9.97 34.88
N SER A 261 7.18 -10.92 33.96
CA SER A 261 7.58 -10.69 32.57
C SER A 261 6.47 -9.96 31.82
N VAL A 262 6.84 -9.00 30.98
CA VAL A 262 5.91 -8.27 30.11
C VAL A 262 6.44 -8.27 28.67
N PRO A 263 5.57 -8.40 27.66
CA PRO A 263 5.99 -8.22 26.27
C PRO A 263 6.58 -6.82 26.04
N LYS A 264 7.64 -6.76 25.26
CA LYS A 264 8.28 -5.53 24.79
C LYS A 264 8.54 -5.67 23.29
N ILE A 265 8.02 -4.72 22.53
CA ILE A 265 8.37 -4.54 21.11
C ILE A 265 9.46 -3.47 20.97
N SER A 266 10.35 -3.65 20.01
CA SER A 266 11.34 -2.65 19.60
C SER A 266 11.30 -2.52 18.08
N PHE A 267 11.02 -1.32 17.57
CA PHE A 267 10.89 -1.07 16.14
C PHE A 267 12.26 -0.95 15.45
N SER A 268 12.34 -1.45 14.22
CA SER A 268 13.54 -1.35 13.36
C SER A 268 13.87 0.10 12.98
N SER A 269 15.11 0.38 12.59
CA SER A 269 15.47 1.69 11.99
C SER A 269 14.68 1.94 10.71
N TYR A 270 14.59 0.93 9.84
CA TYR A 270 13.81 0.99 8.60
C TYR A 270 12.36 1.47 8.82
N LEU A 271 11.64 0.89 9.79
CA LEU A 271 10.25 1.30 10.04
C LEU A 271 10.18 2.72 10.61
N LYS A 272 11.14 3.12 11.46
CA LYS A 272 11.19 4.47 12.03
C LYS A 272 11.47 5.52 10.95
N GLU A 273 12.41 5.25 10.05
CA GLU A 273 12.72 6.11 8.91
C GLU A 273 11.48 6.26 8.02
N LYS A 274 10.81 5.15 7.68
CA LYS A 274 9.57 5.19 6.90
C LYS A 274 8.43 5.92 7.59
N ALA A 275 8.29 5.78 8.91
CA ALA A 275 7.29 6.51 9.67
C ALA A 275 7.56 8.03 9.70
N ALA A 276 8.83 8.44 9.72
CA ALA A 276 9.22 9.85 9.73
C ALA A 276 8.95 10.58 8.40
N GLU A 277 8.81 9.83 7.29
CA GLU A 277 8.48 10.37 5.96
C GLU A 277 6.97 10.63 5.77
N ILE A 278 6.12 10.22 6.71
CA ILE A 278 4.65 10.37 6.64
C ILE A 278 4.27 11.74 7.19
N ASN A 279 3.55 12.54 6.40
CA ASN A 279 3.11 13.88 6.79
C ASN A 279 1.95 13.80 7.79
N GLU A 280 1.89 14.70 8.80
CA GLU A 280 0.84 14.66 9.83
C GLU A 280 -0.57 14.74 9.24
N ASP A 281 -0.75 15.48 8.14
CA ASP A 281 -2.03 15.60 7.40
C ASP A 281 -2.51 14.28 6.76
N THR A 282 -1.68 13.24 6.73
CA THR A 282 -2.03 11.89 6.23
C THR A 282 -2.30 10.88 7.34
N LEU A 283 -1.99 11.22 8.59
CA LEU A 283 -2.37 10.45 9.77
C LEU A 283 -3.86 10.74 10.07
N VAL A 284 -4.61 9.68 10.38
CA VAL A 284 -6.01 9.78 10.82
C VAL A 284 -6.05 9.40 12.28
#